data_AF-A0A2S6NF51-F1
#
_entry.id   AF-A0A2S6NF51-F1
#
_cell.length_a   1.000
_cell.length_b   1.000
_cell.length_c   1.000
_cell.angle_alpha   90.00
_cell.angle_beta   90.00
_cell.angle_gamma   90.00
#
_symmetry.space_group_name_H-M   'P 1'
#
loop_
_entity.id
_entity.type
_entity.pdbx_description
1 polymer ?
#
loop_
_entity_poly.entity_id
_entity_poly.type
_entity_poly.pdbx_seq_one_letter_code
_entity_poly.pdbx_strand_id
1 'polypeptide(L)'
;MTRRDLSRLIGKEISRDIFARLKRFGLIGAGPRSPAPGAPLTFVTTKLFLEIFGLGSLRDLPDIEALEEAGLLERGADLDEKPGVDDAFDRALGLMLKDDQEEDPQIG
;
A
#
# COMPACT_ATOMS: atom_id res chain seq x y z
N MET A 1 -12.68 2.63 -7.20
CA MET A 1 -12.80 1.49 -6.25
C MET A 1 -12.96 2.01 -4.82
N THR A 2 -13.85 1.41 -4.01
CA THR A 2 -14.05 1.80 -2.60
C THR A 2 -13.30 0.86 -1.63
N ARG A 3 -13.14 1.26 -0.36
CA ARG A 3 -12.55 0.40 0.70
C ARG A 3 -13.26 -0.95 0.82
N ARG A 4 -14.60 -0.94 0.77
CA ARG A 4 -15.42 -2.17 0.89
C ARG A 4 -15.16 -3.11 -0.29
N ASP A 5 -15.01 -2.56 -1.49
CA ASP A 5 -14.69 -3.35 -2.68
C ASP A 5 -13.28 -3.96 -2.56
N LEU A 6 -12.32 -3.18 -2.05
CA LEU A 6 -10.94 -3.66 -1.84
C LEU A 6 -10.87 -4.77 -0.78
N SER A 7 -11.60 -4.63 0.33
CA SER A 7 -11.67 -5.65 1.38
C SER A 7 -12.27 -6.96 0.85
N ARG A 8 -13.30 -6.89 0.01
CA ARG A 8 -13.88 -8.08 -0.66
C ARG A 8 -12.91 -8.73 -1.65
N LEU A 9 -12.16 -7.91 -2.40
CA LEU A 9 -11.20 -8.39 -3.39
C LEU A 9 -10.02 -9.12 -2.72
N ILE A 10 -9.49 -8.55 -1.63
CA ILE A 10 -8.32 -9.08 -0.92
C ILE A 10 -8.73 -10.17 0.09
N GLY A 11 -10.04 -10.32 0.37
CA GLY A 11 -10.54 -11.27 1.36
C GLY A 11 -10.13 -10.95 2.80
N LYS A 12 -9.62 -9.73 3.05
CA LYS A 12 -9.16 -9.26 4.36
C LYS A 12 -9.83 -7.95 4.74
N GLU A 13 -10.06 -7.74 6.03
CA GLU A 13 -10.51 -6.44 6.50
C GLU A 13 -9.39 -5.41 6.33
N ILE A 14 -9.74 -4.25 5.78
CA ILE A 14 -8.81 -3.17 5.57
C ILE A 14 -9.19 -2.03 6.50
N SER A 15 -8.30 -1.68 7.42
CA SER A 15 -8.51 -0.57 8.36
C SER A 15 -8.76 0.74 7.60
N ARG A 16 -9.51 1.65 8.23
CA ARG A 16 -9.73 3.00 7.71
C ARG A 16 -8.42 3.80 7.68
N ASP A 17 -7.50 3.47 8.59
CA ASP A 17 -6.25 4.20 8.80
C ASP A 17 -5.21 3.89 7.71
N ILE A 18 -5.27 2.72 7.06
CA ILE A 18 -4.36 2.42 5.96
C ILE A 18 -4.58 3.35 4.77
N PHE A 19 -5.84 3.65 4.43
CA PHE A 19 -6.16 4.57 3.34
C PHE A 19 -5.72 6.00 3.68
N ALA A 20 -5.87 6.40 4.93
CA ALA A 20 -5.40 7.69 5.41
C ALA A 20 -3.87 7.79 5.31
N ARG A 21 -3.15 6.74 5.70
CA ARG A 21 -1.68 6.64 5.60
C ARG A 21 -1.20 6.61 4.15
N LEU A 22 -1.73 5.73 3.31
CA LEU A 22 -1.42 5.67 1.89
C LEU A 22 -1.59 7.03 1.21
N LYS A 23 -2.64 7.77 1.59
CA LYS A 23 -2.87 9.13 1.11
C LYS A 23 -1.86 10.12 1.68
N ARG A 24 -1.51 10.02 2.97
CA ARG A 24 -0.49 10.87 3.62
C ARG A 24 0.89 10.73 3.00
N PHE A 25 1.28 9.50 2.64
CA PHE A 25 2.52 9.21 1.92
C PHE A 25 2.44 9.46 0.42
N GLY A 26 1.30 9.96 -0.09
CA GLY A 26 1.14 10.28 -1.50
C GLY A 26 1.12 9.07 -2.44
N LEU A 27 0.98 7.85 -1.92
CA LEU A 27 0.91 6.61 -2.71
C LEU A 27 -0.44 6.45 -3.43
N ILE A 28 -1.52 6.99 -2.83
CA ILE A 28 -2.85 7.02 -3.45
C ILE A 28 -3.42 8.44 -3.45
N GLY A 29 -4.20 8.74 -4.49
CA GLY A 29 -4.94 10.00 -4.66
C GLY A 29 -6.44 9.79 -4.65
N ALA A 30 -7.19 10.90 -4.61
CA ALA A 30 -8.63 10.87 -4.81
C ALA A 30 -8.93 10.55 -6.28
N GLY A 31 -9.68 9.47 -6.52
CA GLY A 31 -10.16 9.10 -7.84
C GLY A 31 -11.54 9.71 -8.16
N PRO A 32 -12.04 9.47 -9.38
CA PRO A 32 -13.41 9.80 -9.75
C PRO A 32 -14.42 9.19 -8.78
N ARG A 33 -15.42 9.95 -8.35
CA ARG A 33 -16.47 9.44 -7.46
C ARG A 33 -17.16 8.23 -8.10
N SER A 34 -17.48 7.22 -7.29
CA SER A 34 -18.16 6.03 -7.79
C SER A 34 -19.55 6.40 -8.32
N PRO A 35 -20.02 5.78 -9.41
CA PRO A 35 -21.37 6.01 -9.93
C PRO A 35 -22.48 5.42 -9.04
N ALA A 36 -22.14 4.67 -7.98
CA ALA A 36 -23.11 4.10 -7.05
C ALA A 36 -23.86 5.19 -6.23
N PRO A 37 -25.10 4.93 -5.78
CA PRO A 37 -25.84 5.84 -4.91
C PRO A 37 -25.02 6.29 -3.69
N GLY A 38 -25.03 7.59 -3.42
CA GLY A 38 -24.20 8.22 -2.37
C GLY A 38 -22.80 8.62 -2.83
N ALA A 39 -22.45 8.41 -4.11
CA ALA A 39 -21.20 8.85 -4.74
C ALA A 39 -19.96 8.66 -3.84
N PRO A 40 -19.69 7.44 -3.36
CA PRO A 40 -18.60 7.23 -2.42
C PRO A 40 -17.25 7.60 -3.05
N LEU A 41 -16.35 8.08 -2.20
CA LEU A 41 -14.98 8.41 -2.60
C LEU A 41 -14.29 7.15 -3.12
N THR A 42 -13.55 7.30 -4.21
CA THR A 42 -12.66 6.27 -4.72
C THR A 42 -11.21 6.73 -4.63
N PHE A 43 -10.31 5.76 -4.82
CA PHE A 43 -8.89 6.00 -4.80
C PHE A 43 -8.25 5.49 -6.09
N VAL A 44 -7.16 6.14 -6.48
CA VAL A 44 -6.28 5.77 -7.59
C VAL A 44 -4.84 5.77 -7.09
N THR A 45 -3.97 4.94 -7.66
CA THR A 45 -2.53 4.99 -7.40
C THR A 45 -1.92 6.24 -8.03
N THR A 46 -0.83 6.73 -7.45
CA THR A 46 -0.11 7.91 -7.96
C THR A 46 1.15 7.51 -8.71
N LYS A 47 1.88 8.50 -9.24
CA LYS A 47 3.20 8.29 -9.81
C LYS A 47 4.22 7.81 -8.75
N LEU A 48 4.14 8.34 -7.53
CA LEU A 48 5.03 7.97 -6.43
C LEU A 48 4.88 6.48 -6.06
N PHE A 49 3.68 5.92 -6.18
CA PHE A 49 3.49 4.47 -6.05
C PHE A 49 4.36 3.72 -7.06
N LEU A 50 4.30 4.10 -8.34
CA LEU A 50 5.09 3.44 -9.38
C LEU A 50 6.60 3.54 -9.08
N GLU A 51 7.07 4.71 -8.65
CA GLU A 51 8.47 4.95 -8.30
C GLU A 51 8.94 4.06 -7.13
N ILE A 52 8.17 4.00 -6.05
CA ILE A 52 8.50 3.20 -4.86
C ILE A 52 8.55 1.70 -5.18
N PHE A 53 7.66 1.22 -6.06
CA PHE A 53 7.62 -0.19 -6.45
C PHE A 53 8.48 -0.50 -7.67
N GLY A 54 9.24 0.47 -8.21
CA GLY A 54 10.10 0.26 -9.38
C GLY A 54 9.34 -0.09 -10.67
N LEU A 55 8.08 0.35 -10.78
CA LEU A 55 7.21 0.05 -11.91
C LEU A 55 7.26 1.20 -12.93
N GLY A 56 7.34 0.88 -14.23
CA GLY A 56 7.18 1.88 -15.28
C GLY A 56 5.71 2.31 -15.44
N SER A 57 4.79 1.38 -15.18
CA SER A 57 3.35 1.53 -15.31
C SER A 57 2.60 0.47 -14.50
N LEU A 58 1.30 0.65 -14.31
CA LEU A 58 0.44 -0.37 -13.70
C LEU A 58 0.33 -1.66 -14.54
N ARG A 59 0.78 -1.65 -15.80
CA ARG A 59 0.83 -2.87 -16.63
C ARG A 59 2.00 -3.78 -16.24
N ASP A 60 2.98 -3.23 -15.53
CA ASP A 60 4.16 -3.97 -15.09
C ASP A 60 3.91 -4.64 -13.72
N LEU A 61 2.67 -4.61 -13.23
CA LEU A 61 2.30 -5.31 -12.01
C LEU A 61 2.46 -6.83 -12.21
N PRO A 62 3.16 -7.52 -11.30
CA PRO A 62 3.25 -8.97 -11.32
C PRO A 62 1.86 -9.59 -11.16
N ASP A 63 1.65 -10.75 -11.77
CA ASP A 63 0.46 -11.54 -11.52
C ASP A 63 0.51 -12.19 -10.12
N ILE A 64 -0.59 -12.84 -9.74
CA ILE A 64 -0.73 -13.43 -8.41
C ILE A 64 0.30 -14.55 -8.19
N GLU A 65 0.60 -15.34 -9.23
CA GLU A 65 1.57 -16.44 -9.14
C GLU A 65 2.98 -15.90 -8.88
N ALA A 66 3.40 -14.86 -9.60
CA ALA A 66 4.69 -14.20 -9.39
C ALA A 66 4.79 -13.54 -8.00
N LEU A 67 3.69 -13.01 -7.46
CA LEU A 67 3.66 -12.47 -6.10
C LEU A 67 3.79 -13.56 -5.02
N GLU A 68 3.22 -14.74 -5.25
CA GLU A 68 3.37 -15.90 -4.37
C GLU A 68 4.79 -16.44 -4.40
N GLU A 69 5.39 -16.58 -5.58
CA GLU A 69 6.78 -17.02 -5.74
C GLU A 69 7.79 -16.05 -5.11
N ALA A 70 7.53 -14.75 -5.21
CA ALA A 70 8.33 -13.71 -4.57
C ALA A 70 8.14 -13.63 -3.04
N GLY A 71 7.23 -14.43 -2.46
CA GLY A 71 6.90 -14.39 -1.03
C GLY A 71 6.20 -13.09 -0.59
N LEU A 72 5.66 -12.32 -1.54
CA LEU A 72 4.92 -11.08 -1.29
C LEU A 72 3.43 -11.32 -1.00
N LEU A 73 2.93 -12.49 -1.39
CA LEU A 73 1.56 -12.91 -1.16
C LEU A 73 1.54 -14.34 -0.63
N GLU A 74 0.92 -14.54 0.54
CA GLU A 74 0.67 -15.88 1.09
C GLU A 74 -0.82 -16.21 0.99
N ARG A 75 -1.14 -17.34 0.36
CA ARG A 75 -2.51 -17.84 0.25
C ARG A 75 -2.88 -18.61 1.53
N GLY A 76 -3.84 -18.07 2.28
CA GLY A 76 -4.46 -18.80 3.41
C GLY A 76 -3.57 -18.99 4.64
N ALA A 77 -2.54 -18.17 4.85
CA ALA A 77 -1.79 -18.19 6.10
C ALA A 77 -2.72 -17.91 7.29
N ASP A 78 -2.63 -18.72 8.35
CA ASP A 78 -3.25 -18.44 9.64
C ASP A 78 -2.74 -17.08 10.15
N LEU A 79 -3.59 -16.06 10.05
CA LEU A 79 -3.19 -14.65 10.22
C LEU A 79 -3.10 -14.21 11.68
N ASP A 80 -3.39 -15.10 12.64
CA ASP A 80 -3.39 -14.77 14.07
C ASP A 80 -1.99 -14.47 14.62
N GLU A 81 -0.91 -14.84 13.90
CA GLU A 81 0.48 -14.61 14.34
C GLU A 81 1.23 -13.52 13.55
N LYS A 82 0.69 -13.05 12.41
CA LYS A 82 1.37 -12.01 11.60
C LYS A 82 0.91 -10.60 12.00
N PRO A 83 1.84 -9.62 12.08
CA PRO A 83 1.48 -8.22 12.31
C PRO A 83 0.43 -7.78 11.27
N GLY A 84 -0.52 -6.95 11.69
CA GLY A 84 -1.57 -6.48 10.79
C GLY A 84 -0.98 -5.81 9.54
N VAL A 85 -1.73 -5.78 8.44
CA VAL A 85 -1.31 -5.10 7.19
C VAL A 85 -0.79 -3.69 7.49
N ASP A 86 -1.42 -3.03 8.45
CA ASP A 86 -1.05 -1.72 8.98
C ASP A 86 0.36 -1.67 9.60
N ASP A 87 0.72 -2.63 10.45
CA ASP A 87 2.02 -2.68 11.14
C ASP A 87 3.16 -3.06 10.20
N ALA A 88 2.89 -4.00 9.28
CA ALA A 88 3.83 -4.38 8.23
C ALA A 88 4.12 -3.18 7.31
N PHE A 89 3.08 -2.41 6.98
CA PHE A 89 3.19 -1.24 6.12
C PHE A 89 3.96 -0.09 6.78
N ASP A 90 3.70 0.19 8.06
CA ASP A 90 4.44 1.20 8.83
C ASP A 90 5.92 0.85 8.96
N ARG A 91 6.26 -0.44 9.12
CA ARG A 91 7.66 -0.88 9.08
C ARG A 91 8.28 -0.68 7.70
N ALA A 92 7.59 -1.07 6.62
CA ALA A 92 8.12 -0.96 5.27
C ALA A 92 8.40 0.51 4.88
N LEU A 93 7.41 1.41 5.07
CA LEU A 93 7.59 2.83 4.78
C LEU A 93 8.48 3.54 5.80
N GLY A 94 8.41 3.13 7.06
CA GLY A 94 9.30 3.64 8.10
C GLY A 94 10.76 3.21 7.93
N LEU A 95 11.07 2.25 7.05
CA LEU A 95 12.43 1.90 6.64
C LEU A 95 12.81 2.62 5.34
N MET A 96 11.90 2.72 4.36
CA MET A 96 12.17 3.43 3.08
C MET A 96 12.34 4.94 3.22
N LEU A 97 11.74 5.56 4.24
CA LEU A 97 11.81 7.01 4.46
C LEU A 97 12.90 7.42 5.45
N LYS A 98 13.81 6.49 5.81
CA LYS A 98 14.87 6.74 6.80
C LYS A 98 16.22 7.15 6.21
N ASP A 99 16.38 7.23 4.90
CA ASP A 99 17.70 7.46 4.29
C ASP A 99 18.06 8.95 4.04
N ASP A 100 17.55 9.90 4.84
CA ASP A 100 18.00 11.31 4.82
C ASP A 100 18.17 11.89 6.24
N GLN A 101 18.61 11.06 7.18
CA GLN A 101 19.32 11.54 8.37
C GLN A 101 20.70 10.88 8.35
N GLU A 102 21.53 11.24 7.36
CA GLU A 102 22.96 11.31 7.62
C GLU A 102 23.11 12.28 8.81
N GLU A 103 23.17 11.71 10.01
CA GLU A 103 23.94 12.30 11.09
C GLU A 103 25.31 12.58 10.48
N ASP A 104 25.69 13.84 10.29
CA ASP A 104 27.10 14.16 10.07
C ASP A 104 27.77 14.12 11.45
N PRO A 105 28.50 13.06 11.81
CA PRO A 105 29.21 13.00 13.07
C PRO A 105 30.55 13.71 12.85
N GLN A 106 30.57 14.99 13.24
CA GLN A 106 31.66 15.65 13.97
C GLN A 106 33.02 15.87 13.29
N ILE A 107 33.46 17.14 13.16
CA ILE A 107 34.83 17.61 13.47
C ILE A 107 34.93 19.15 13.34
N GLY A 108 35.38 19.96 14.31
CA GLY A 108 35.90 19.71 15.65
C GLY A 108 36.02 21.01 16.46
#